data_AF-A0A2V9RDJ9-F1
#
_entry.id   AF-A0A2V9RDJ9-F1
#
_cell.length_a   1.000
_cell.length_b   1.000
_cell.length_c   1.000
_cell.angle_alpha   90.00
_cell.angle_beta   90.00
_cell.angle_gamma   90.00
#
_symmetry.space_group_name_H-M   'P 1'
#
loop_
_entity.id
_entity.type
_entity.pdbx_description
1 polymer ?
#
loop_
_entity_poly.entity_id
_entity_poly.type
_entity_poly.pdbx_seq_one_letter_code
_entity_poly.pdbx_strand_id
1 'polypeptide(L)'
;NNPWRVVEKGGQGKAKDWTKEDMQRLRSLVDHAHALGLWIRFYTLNGYETAESQGWDEDYNFGSNERVSLRWRAALEAGVDFVATDQYEAFASMKAAKP
;
A
#
# COMPACT_ATOMS: atom_id res chain seq x y z
N ASN A 1 -12.28 1.40 -5.20
CA ASN A 1 -11.22 2.43 -5.18
C ASN A 1 -11.15 3.02 -3.78
N ASN A 2 -10.11 2.72 -3.00
CA ASN A 2 -10.12 2.97 -1.55
C ASN A 2 -8.88 3.74 -1.06
N PRO A 3 -9.03 4.69 -0.12
CA PRO A 3 -7.89 5.31 0.54
C PRO A 3 -7.27 4.32 1.54
N TRP A 4 -5.96 4.40 1.79
CA TRP A 4 -5.28 3.47 2.71
C TRP A 4 -5.77 3.54 4.17
N ARG A 5 -6.40 4.65 4.57
CA ARG A 5 -6.91 4.85 5.93
C ARG A 5 -7.94 3.81 6.42
N VAL A 6 -8.52 3.04 5.49
CA VAL A 6 -9.45 1.94 5.83
C VAL A 6 -8.70 0.68 6.30
N VAL A 7 -7.39 0.58 6.02
CA VAL A 7 -6.49 -0.48 6.47
C VAL A 7 -5.75 -0.01 7.72
N GLU A 8 -5.01 1.10 7.64
CA GLU A 8 -4.27 1.68 8.77
C GLU A 8 -4.93 2.99 9.21
N LYS A 9 -5.40 3.06 10.46
CA LYS A 9 -6.11 4.27 10.95
C LYS A 9 -5.21 5.50 10.84
N GLY A 10 -5.71 6.51 10.12
CA GLY A 10 -4.97 7.76 9.88
C GLY A 10 -4.15 7.77 8.60
N GLY A 11 -4.15 6.68 7.82
CA GLY A 11 -3.49 6.63 6.51
C GLY A 11 -1.96 6.65 6.61
N GLN A 12 -1.33 6.97 5.50
CA GLN A 12 0.12 6.89 5.26
C GLN A 12 0.90 7.76 6.26
N GLY A 13 0.49 9.03 6.43
CA GLY A 13 1.14 9.97 7.35
C GLY A 13 1.00 9.64 8.85
N LYS A 14 0.17 8.65 9.23
CA LYS A 14 0.06 8.15 10.62
C LYS A 14 0.35 6.66 10.75
N ALA A 15 0.81 6.03 9.66
CA ALA A 15 1.15 4.62 9.66
C ALA A 15 2.24 4.35 10.70
N LYS A 16 2.14 3.21 11.37
CA LYS A 16 3.14 2.78 12.38
C LYS A 16 3.86 1.56 11.83
N ASP A 17 4.41 0.74 12.72
CA ASP A 17 4.90 -0.57 12.34
C ASP A 17 3.75 -1.41 11.80
N TRP A 18 4.02 -2.15 10.73
CA TRP A 18 3.01 -3.01 10.10
C TRP A 18 2.70 -4.20 10.99
N THR A 19 1.43 -4.43 11.31
CA THR A 19 1.01 -5.45 12.27
C THR A 19 0.21 -6.60 11.63
N LYS A 20 -0.01 -7.67 12.40
CA LYS A 20 -0.87 -8.79 11.98
C LYS A 20 -2.33 -8.33 11.86
N GLU A 21 -2.74 -7.40 12.70
CA GLU A 21 -4.07 -6.81 12.71
C GLU A 21 -4.33 -5.98 11.45
N ASP A 22 -3.32 -5.25 10.96
CA ASP A 22 -3.42 -4.52 9.70
C ASP A 22 -3.53 -5.49 8.51
N MET A 23 -2.76 -6.57 8.51
CA MET A 23 -2.88 -7.62 7.49
C MET A 23 -4.25 -8.30 7.52
N GLN A 24 -4.78 -8.59 8.70
CA GLN A 24 -6.13 -9.17 8.84
C GLN A 24 -7.18 -8.21 8.30
N ARG A 25 -7.09 -6.91 8.61
CA ARG A 25 -8.02 -5.90 8.10
C ARG A 25 -7.95 -5.78 6.58
N LEU A 26 -6.75 -5.75 6.01
CA LEU A 26 -6.54 -5.74 4.57
C LEU A 26 -7.19 -6.96 3.90
N ARG A 27 -6.94 -8.17 4.41
CA ARG A 27 -7.54 -9.41 3.89
C ARG A 27 -9.06 -9.37 3.95
N SER A 28 -9.64 -8.98 5.08
CA SER A 28 -11.10 -8.89 5.21
C SER A 28 -11.74 -7.96 4.18
N LEU A 29 -11.07 -6.85 3.81
CA LEU A 29 -11.56 -5.95 2.78
C LEU A 29 -11.47 -6.56 1.37
N VAL A 30 -10.36 -7.25 1.08
CA VAL A 30 -10.16 -7.92 -0.21
C VAL A 30 -11.14 -9.08 -0.37
N ASP A 31 -11.21 -9.96 0.62
CA ASP A 31 -12.11 -11.13 0.65
C ASP A 31 -13.57 -10.68 0.46
N HIS A 32 -13.99 -9.60 1.12
CA HIS A 32 -15.33 -9.07 0.97
C HIS A 32 -15.60 -8.53 -0.45
N ALA A 33 -14.67 -7.78 -1.03
CA ALA A 33 -14.82 -7.28 -2.39
C ALA A 33 -14.89 -8.43 -3.41
N HIS A 34 -14.00 -9.41 -3.29
CA HIS A 34 -13.97 -10.59 -4.16
C HIS A 34 -15.21 -11.47 -4.01
N ALA A 35 -15.74 -11.64 -2.79
CA ALA A 35 -17.00 -12.35 -2.55
C ALA A 35 -18.21 -11.69 -3.25
N LEU A 36 -18.12 -10.38 -3.53
CA LEU A 36 -19.12 -9.64 -4.30
C LEU A 36 -18.83 -9.61 -5.81
N GLY A 37 -17.76 -10.29 -6.27
CA GLY A 37 -17.33 -10.29 -7.68
C GLY A 37 -16.71 -8.96 -8.14
N LEU A 38 -16.20 -8.14 -7.20
CA LEU A 38 -15.64 -6.82 -7.46
C LEU A 38 -14.11 -6.84 -7.36
N TRP A 39 -13.45 -6.01 -8.17
CA TRP A 39 -12.04 -5.69 -7.96
C TRP A 39 -11.84 -4.62 -6.90
N ILE A 40 -10.72 -4.71 -6.19
CA ILE A 40 -10.33 -3.75 -5.17
C ILE A 40 -8.98 -3.09 -5.50
N ARG A 41 -8.93 -1.77 -5.26
CA ARG A 41 -7.76 -0.92 -5.47
C ARG A 41 -7.52 -0.05 -4.25
N PHE A 42 -6.25 0.16 -3.91
CA PHE A 42 -5.81 1.16 -2.92
C PHE A 42 -4.96 2.26 -3.56
N TYR A 43 -5.17 3.51 -3.13
CA TYR A 43 -4.44 4.68 -3.62
C TYR A 43 -3.98 5.64 -2.50
N THR A 44 -2.92 6.42 -2.71
CA THR A 44 -1.68 6.08 -3.44
C THR A 44 -0.67 5.63 -2.39
N LEU A 45 0.09 4.56 -2.63
CA LEU A 45 1.04 4.02 -1.66
C LEU A 45 2.45 4.43 -2.07
N ASN A 46 2.90 5.59 -1.59
CA ASN A 46 4.25 6.10 -1.81
C ASN A 46 5.08 6.00 -0.53
N GLY A 47 6.38 5.80 -0.63
CA GLY A 47 7.32 5.82 0.47
C GLY A 47 8.67 6.34 -0.01
N TYR A 48 8.94 7.59 0.31
CA TYR A 48 10.15 8.31 -0.07
C TYR A 48 10.55 9.26 1.05
N GLU A 49 11.85 9.51 1.18
CA GLU A 49 12.34 10.63 1.98
C GLU A 49 12.10 11.94 1.23
N THR A 50 11.91 13.07 1.93
CA THR A 50 11.59 14.36 1.30
C THR A 50 12.59 14.77 0.21
N ALA A 51 13.87 14.44 0.37
CA ALA A 51 14.92 14.73 -0.61
C ALA A 51 14.80 13.90 -1.91
N GLU A 52 14.07 12.79 -1.89
CA GLU A 52 13.83 11.91 -3.03
C GLU A 52 12.56 12.28 -3.80
N SER A 53 11.77 13.24 -3.31
CA SER A 53 10.50 13.62 -3.94
C SER A 53 10.73 14.16 -5.35
N GLN A 54 9.98 13.62 -6.31
CA GLN A 54 9.97 14.06 -7.71
C GLN A 54 8.70 14.86 -8.06
N GLY A 55 8.10 15.51 -7.06
CA GLY A 55 6.79 16.17 -7.19
C GLY A 55 5.61 15.28 -6.79
N TRP A 56 5.87 14.20 -6.04
CA TRP A 56 4.84 13.34 -5.47
C TRP A 56 4.15 14.03 -4.29
N ASP A 57 2.88 13.70 -4.07
CA ASP A 57 2.10 14.25 -2.95
C ASP A 57 2.55 13.63 -1.62
N GLU A 58 2.73 14.47 -0.60
CA GLU A 58 3.15 14.09 0.74
C GLU A 58 2.03 13.36 1.52
N ASP A 59 0.76 13.64 1.22
CA ASP A 59 -0.37 13.02 1.93
C ASP A 59 -0.47 11.51 1.69
N TYR A 60 0.17 11.02 0.62
CA TYR A 60 0.25 9.61 0.25
C TYR A 60 1.57 8.93 0.66
N ASN A 61 2.45 9.66 1.36
CA ASN A 61 3.80 9.20 1.66
C ASN A 61 3.90 8.49 3.03
N PHE A 62 4.46 7.28 3.05
CA PHE A 62 4.81 6.50 4.24
C PHE A 62 6.15 6.92 4.86
N GLY A 63 6.91 7.80 4.20
CA GLY A 63 8.13 8.44 4.69
C GLY A 63 9.43 7.69 4.37
N SER A 64 9.37 6.46 3.84
CA SER A 64 10.55 5.75 3.33
C SER A 64 10.17 4.58 2.41
N ASN A 65 11.12 4.14 1.58
CA ASN A 65 10.92 3.02 0.67
C ASN A 65 10.66 1.69 1.42
N GLU A 66 11.34 1.46 2.54
CA GLU A 66 11.18 0.27 3.37
C GLU A 66 9.77 0.19 3.93
N ARG A 67 9.24 1.32 4.41
CA ARG A 67 7.92 1.41 5.02
C ARG A 67 6.81 1.12 4.02
N VAL A 68 6.90 1.67 2.81
CA VAL A 68 5.92 1.41 1.75
C VAL A 68 6.07 0.01 1.16
N SER A 69 7.30 -0.51 1.03
CA SER A 69 7.55 -1.84 0.49
C SER A 69 6.85 -2.93 1.30
N LEU A 70 6.74 -2.79 2.62
CA LEU A 70 5.93 -3.67 3.47
C LEU A 70 4.45 -3.68 3.05
N ARG A 71 3.87 -2.51 2.76
CA ARG A 71 2.45 -2.37 2.38
C ARG A 71 2.20 -2.86 0.96
N TRP A 72 3.14 -2.59 0.05
CA TRP A 72 3.10 -3.14 -1.30
C TRP A 72 3.11 -4.66 -1.30
N ARG A 73 4.01 -5.30 -0.51
CA ARG A 73 4.02 -6.76 -0.35
C ARG A 73 2.72 -7.26 0.26
N ALA A 74 2.25 -6.64 1.33
CA ALA A 74 0.99 -7.00 1.97
C ALA A 74 -0.21 -6.91 1.02
N ALA A 75 -0.29 -5.86 0.19
CA ALA A 75 -1.34 -5.71 -0.81
C ALA A 75 -1.31 -6.85 -1.84
N LEU A 76 -0.12 -7.22 -2.33
CA LEU A 76 0.04 -8.34 -3.26
C LEU A 76 -0.31 -9.67 -2.61
N GLU A 77 0.18 -9.92 -1.39
CA GLU A 77 -0.11 -11.13 -0.61
C GLU A 77 -1.59 -11.29 -0.26
N ALA A 78 -2.29 -10.18 -0.02
CA ALA A 78 -3.72 -10.17 0.27
C ALA A 78 -4.59 -10.31 -1.00
N GLY A 79 -4.00 -10.26 -2.20
CA GLY A 79 -4.74 -10.37 -3.46
C GLY A 79 -5.37 -9.07 -3.96
N VAL A 80 -4.85 -7.91 -3.56
CA VAL A 80 -5.31 -6.62 -4.11
C VAL A 80 -5.10 -6.59 -5.63
N ASP A 81 -6.14 -6.28 -6.38
CA ASP A 81 -6.11 -6.29 -7.85
C ASP A 81 -5.25 -5.15 -8.43
N PHE A 82 -5.33 -3.96 -7.83
CA PHE A 82 -4.56 -2.79 -8.26
C PHE A 82 -3.96 -2.01 -7.08
N VAL A 83 -2.66 -1.71 -7.17
CA VAL A 83 -1.96 -0.80 -6.26
C VAL A 83 -1.61 0.47 -7.03
N ALA A 84 -2.12 1.61 -6.58
CA ALA A 84 -1.65 2.90 -7.09
C ALA A 84 -0.40 3.34 -6.33
N THR A 85 0.63 3.73 -7.06
CA THR A 85 1.89 4.28 -6.54
C THR A 85 2.50 5.15 -7.64
N ASP A 86 3.05 6.29 -7.26
CA ASP A 86 3.83 7.13 -8.18
C ASP A 86 5.26 6.60 -8.36
N GLN A 87 5.71 5.73 -7.45
CA GLN A 87 7.00 5.04 -7.49
C GLN A 87 6.89 3.67 -8.20
N TYR A 88 6.37 3.67 -9.43
CA TYR A 88 6.03 2.44 -10.14
C TYR A 88 7.27 1.59 -10.51
N GLU A 89 8.43 2.19 -10.78
CA GLU A 89 9.69 1.45 -11.01
C GLU A 89 10.19 0.76 -9.76
N ALA A 90 10.11 1.43 -8.60
CA ALA A 90 10.49 0.84 -7.32
C ALA A 90 9.54 -0.30 -6.95
N PHE A 91 8.24 -0.11 -7.15
CA PHE A 91 7.24 -1.17 -6.95
C PHE A 91 7.44 -2.35 -7.91
N ALA A 92 7.76 -2.10 -9.17
CA ALA A 92 8.07 -3.15 -10.15
C ALA A 92 9.33 -3.93 -9.75
N SER A 93 10.40 -3.24 -9.36
CA SER A 93 11.65 -3.84 -8.89
C SER A 93 11.42 -4.71 -7.65
N MET A 94 10.65 -4.21 -6.68
CA MET A 94 10.29 -4.97 -5.47
C MET A 94 9.51 -6.25 -5.80
N LYS A 95 8.55 -6.18 -6.74
CA LYS A 95 7.79 -7.36 -7.21
C LYS A 95 8.69 -8.39 -7.90
N ALA A 96 9.66 -7.94 -8.68
CA ALA A 96 10.57 -8.81 -9.42
C ALA A 96 11.58 -9.49 -8.48
N ALA A 97 12.00 -8.81 -7.42
CA ALA A 97 12.94 -9.29 -6.41
C ALA A 97 12.34 -10.32 -5.43
N LYS A 98 11.31 -11.11 -5.83
CA LYS A 98 10.71 -12.16 -5.00
C LYS A 98 11.81 -13.03 -4.35
N PRO A 99 11.73 -13.34 -3.04
CA PRO A 99 12.65 -14.26 -2.39
C PRO A 99 12.58 -15.68 -2.98
#